data_AF-A0A7K2WRS2-F1
#
_entry.id   AF-A0A7K2WRS2-F1
#
_cell.length_a   1.000
_cell.length_b   1.000
_cell.length_c   1.000
_cell.angle_alpha   90.00
_cell.angle_beta   90.00
_cell.angle_gamma   90.00
#
_symmetry.space_group_name_H-M   'P 1'
#
loop_
_entity.id
_entity.type
_entity.pdbx_description
1 polymer ?
#
loop_
_entity_poly.entity_id
_entity_poly.type
_entity_poly.pdbx_seq_one_letter_code
_entity_poly.pdbx_strand_id
1 'polypeptide(L)'
;DRNPQFDAQRSSGNTNDLRGKVLRIKPTAAGGYTVPAGNLFAPGTAKTRPEIYAMGFRNPFRMSVDKATGIVYLGDYGPDAGVTDGTRGPSGQVEFNRITAPGNYGWPFCTGTNTATETYGEYAFPSGPSAGKYNCAAPANNSFRNTGLATLPAAKSSWIKYGGDSGTPPEFGGGSESPMGGPVYRYNAALNSSVKFPQSLDGRFFAAEYGRKWIK
;
A
#
# COMPACT_ATOMS: atom_id res chain seq x y z
N ASP A 1 19.26 3.97 -22.17
CA ASP A 1 17.84 3.94 -21.74
C ASP A 1 17.46 2.65 -21.05
N ARG A 2 17.32 2.66 -19.71
CA ARG A 2 16.84 1.48 -18.96
C ARG A 2 15.33 1.33 -19.14
N ASN A 3 14.89 0.07 -19.26
CA ASN A 3 13.49 -0.31 -19.41
C ASN A 3 12.61 0.41 -18.35
N PRO A 4 11.50 1.07 -18.75
CA PRO A 4 10.62 1.79 -17.83
C PRO A 4 9.96 0.95 -16.73
N GLN A 5 10.17 -0.36 -16.72
CA GLN A 5 9.77 -1.26 -15.64
C GLN A 5 10.49 -0.99 -14.31
N PHE A 6 11.70 -0.41 -14.31
CA PHE A 6 12.48 -0.17 -13.08
C PHE A 6 12.21 1.17 -12.37
N ASP A 7 11.24 1.94 -12.84
CA ASP A 7 10.90 3.25 -12.28
C ASP A 7 9.45 3.25 -11.80
N ALA A 8 9.25 2.90 -10.51
CA ALA A 8 7.95 2.97 -9.86
C ALA A 8 7.53 4.39 -9.49
N GLN A 9 8.43 5.38 -9.61
CA GLN A 9 8.09 6.78 -9.35
C GLN A 9 7.16 7.32 -10.44
N ARG A 10 7.25 6.80 -11.67
CA ARG A 10 6.31 7.12 -12.78
C ARG A 10 4.91 6.54 -12.60
N SER A 11 4.72 5.59 -11.68
CA SER A 11 3.46 4.86 -11.46
C SER A 11 2.95 5.02 -10.04
N SER A 12 3.38 4.18 -9.10
CA SER A 12 2.89 4.13 -7.72
C SER A 12 3.03 5.47 -7.00
N GLY A 13 4.18 6.14 -7.18
CA GLY A 13 4.46 7.47 -6.64
C GLY A 13 3.92 8.64 -7.48
N ASN A 14 3.38 8.40 -8.67
CA ASN A 14 2.87 9.45 -9.54
C ASN A 14 1.39 9.72 -9.23
N THR A 15 1.08 10.96 -8.87
CA THR A 15 -0.29 11.41 -8.55
C THR A 15 -1.19 11.51 -9.79
N ASN A 16 -0.61 11.53 -10.99
CA ASN A 16 -1.30 11.59 -12.26
C ASN A 16 -1.41 10.22 -12.97
N ASP A 17 -1.14 9.13 -12.25
CA ASP A 17 -1.18 7.74 -12.72
C ASP A 17 -2.02 6.86 -11.78
N LEU A 18 -2.75 5.90 -12.32
CA LEU A 18 -3.70 5.06 -11.57
C LEU A 18 -3.11 3.72 -11.09
N ARG A 19 -1.86 3.39 -11.43
CA ARG A 19 -1.21 2.14 -11.00
C ARG A 19 -0.63 2.28 -9.59
N GLY A 20 -0.64 1.18 -8.83
CA GLY A 20 -0.19 1.17 -7.43
C GLY A 20 -1.09 2.02 -6.50
N LYS A 21 -2.41 1.99 -6.74
CA LYS A 21 -3.43 2.80 -6.07
C LYS A 21 -4.59 1.93 -5.58
N VAL A 22 -5.31 2.44 -4.58
CA VAL A 22 -6.71 2.09 -4.32
C VAL A 22 -7.57 3.21 -4.90
N LEU A 23 -8.44 2.87 -5.85
CA LEU A 23 -9.34 3.81 -6.50
C LEU A 23 -10.73 3.77 -5.87
N ARG A 24 -11.36 4.93 -5.71
CA ARG A 24 -12.73 5.05 -5.20
C ARG A 24 -13.56 5.87 -6.19
N ILE A 25 -14.49 5.19 -6.83
CA ILE A 25 -15.41 5.74 -7.82
C ILE A 25 -16.84 5.30 -7.50
N LYS A 26 -17.83 5.99 -8.06
CA LYS A 26 -19.24 5.59 -8.03
C LYS A 26 -19.71 5.29 -9.45
N PRO A 27 -19.86 4.01 -9.84
CA PRO A 27 -20.43 3.64 -11.12
C PRO A 27 -21.83 4.23 -11.30
N THR A 28 -22.21 4.55 -12.54
CA THR A 28 -23.56 5.06 -12.86
C THR A 28 -24.37 4.01 -13.62
N ALA A 29 -25.70 4.07 -13.51
CA ALA A 29 -26.60 3.16 -14.21
C ALA A 29 -26.53 3.30 -15.75
N ALA A 30 -26.19 4.50 -16.25
CA ALA A 30 -26.03 4.77 -17.67
C ALA A 30 -24.65 4.34 -18.23
N GLY A 31 -23.80 3.72 -17.40
CA GLY A 31 -22.40 3.47 -17.71
C GLY A 31 -21.47 4.59 -17.24
N GLY A 32 -20.17 4.30 -17.18
CA GLY A 32 -19.18 5.23 -16.63
C GLY A 32 -19.26 5.37 -15.10
N TYR A 33 -18.64 6.42 -14.57
CA TYR A 33 -18.54 6.66 -13.14
C TYR A 33 -18.49 8.16 -12.80
N THR A 34 -18.78 8.46 -11.53
CA THR A 34 -18.50 9.75 -10.89
C THR A 34 -17.43 9.56 -9.82
N VAL A 35 -16.76 10.64 -9.44
CA VAL A 35 -15.77 10.63 -8.35
C VAL A 35 -16.44 11.12 -7.06
N PRO A 36 -16.55 10.28 -6.02
CA PRO A 36 -17.06 10.72 -4.73
C PRO A 36 -16.16 11.76 -4.08
N ALA A 37 -16.74 12.67 -3.28
CA ALA A 37 -15.97 13.55 -2.42
C ALA A 37 -15.16 12.77 -1.37
N GLY A 38 -14.07 13.39 -0.89
CA GLY A 38 -13.21 12.82 0.14
C GLY A 38 -12.20 11.79 -0.36
N ASN A 39 -11.88 11.76 -1.66
CA ASN A 39 -10.68 11.10 -2.17
C ASN A 39 -9.43 11.95 -1.86
N LEU A 40 -8.23 11.39 -2.11
CA LEU A 40 -6.97 12.03 -1.74
C LEU A 40 -6.76 13.39 -2.45
N PHE A 41 -7.24 13.52 -3.68
CA PHE A 41 -7.17 14.75 -4.46
C PHE A 41 -8.56 15.19 -4.88
N ALA A 42 -8.85 16.48 -4.74
CA ALA A 42 -10.12 17.04 -5.18
C ALA A 42 -10.22 17.06 -6.72
N PRO A 43 -11.41 16.83 -7.31
CA PRO A 43 -11.62 17.00 -8.74
C PRO A 43 -11.11 18.36 -9.26
N GLY A 44 -10.42 18.34 -10.40
CA GLY A 44 -9.81 19.54 -10.99
C GLY A 44 -8.43 19.92 -10.44
N THR A 45 -7.93 19.24 -9.40
CA THR A 45 -6.57 19.48 -8.89
C THR A 45 -5.53 19.13 -9.96
N ALA A 46 -4.76 20.13 -10.40
CA ALA A 46 -3.79 19.98 -11.47
C ALA A 46 -2.75 18.88 -11.15
N LYS A 47 -2.36 18.11 -12.17
CA LYS A 47 -1.37 17.00 -12.08
C LYS A 47 -1.77 15.90 -11.09
N THR A 48 -3.06 15.70 -10.87
CA THR A 48 -3.57 14.61 -10.03
C THR A 48 -4.73 13.87 -10.70
N ARG A 49 -4.98 12.65 -10.24
CA ARG A 49 -6.16 11.85 -10.57
C ARG A 49 -7.13 11.83 -9.38
N PRO A 50 -8.34 12.37 -9.51
CA PRO A 50 -9.28 12.48 -8.40
C PRO A 50 -9.87 11.11 -7.97
N GLU A 51 -9.71 10.06 -8.77
CA GLU A 51 -10.12 8.69 -8.43
C GLU A 51 -9.28 8.09 -7.30
N ILE A 52 -8.09 8.62 -7.04
CA ILE A 52 -7.15 8.08 -6.05
C ILE A 52 -7.70 8.29 -4.64
N TYR A 53 -8.06 7.20 -3.97
CA TYR A 53 -8.36 7.21 -2.54
C TYR A 53 -7.08 7.01 -1.73
N ALA A 54 -6.27 6.02 -2.09
CA ALA A 54 -4.96 5.80 -1.51
C ALA A 54 -3.93 5.51 -2.60
N MET A 55 -2.68 5.93 -2.37
CA MET A 55 -1.57 5.75 -3.31
C MET A 55 -0.33 5.20 -2.63
N GLY A 56 0.71 4.91 -3.41
CA GLY A 56 2.00 4.51 -2.87
C GLY A 56 2.04 3.04 -2.45
N PHE A 57 1.43 2.16 -3.25
CA PHE A 57 1.53 0.70 -3.08
C PHE A 57 2.42 0.09 -4.16
N ARG A 58 3.14 -1.00 -3.84
CA ARG A 58 3.98 -1.69 -4.84
C ARG A 58 3.15 -2.65 -5.68
N ASN A 59 2.54 -3.62 -5.02
CA ASN A 59 1.71 -4.65 -5.62
C ASN A 59 0.54 -4.97 -4.67
N PRO A 60 -0.48 -4.09 -4.66
CA PRO A 60 -1.67 -4.24 -3.82
C PRO A 60 -2.49 -5.43 -4.34
N PHE A 61 -2.28 -6.62 -3.78
CA PHE A 61 -2.72 -7.87 -4.40
C PHE A 61 -4.19 -8.20 -4.12
N ARG A 62 -4.60 -8.15 -2.85
CA ARG A 62 -5.97 -8.41 -2.43
C ARG A 62 -6.39 -7.47 -1.32
N MET A 63 -7.63 -6.98 -1.44
CA MET A 63 -8.25 -6.10 -0.46
C MET A 63 -9.67 -6.50 -0.12
N SER A 64 -10.13 -6.06 1.04
CA SER A 64 -11.55 -6.03 1.41
C SER A 64 -11.92 -4.65 1.95
N VAL A 65 -13.21 -4.35 1.91
CA VAL A 65 -13.79 -3.17 2.57
C VAL A 65 -14.73 -3.65 3.66
N ASP A 66 -14.47 -3.25 4.89
CA ASP A 66 -15.39 -3.49 5.98
C ASP A 66 -16.57 -2.53 5.86
N LYS A 67 -17.73 -3.05 5.42
CA LYS A 67 -18.91 -2.24 5.12
C LYS A 67 -19.41 -1.41 6.30
N ALA A 68 -19.21 -1.88 7.53
CA ALA A 68 -19.68 -1.18 8.73
C ALA A 68 -18.89 0.12 8.98
N THR A 69 -17.60 0.16 8.61
CA THR A 69 -16.70 1.30 8.92
C THR A 69 -16.17 2.01 7.67
N GLY A 70 -16.25 1.38 6.50
CA GLY A 70 -15.63 1.86 5.26
C GLY A 70 -14.11 1.67 5.20
N ILE A 71 -13.49 1.05 6.22
CA ILE A 71 -12.03 0.82 6.25
C ILE A 71 -11.66 -0.23 5.20
N VAL A 72 -10.59 0.05 4.43
CA VAL A 72 -10.01 -0.91 3.49
C VAL A 72 -8.87 -1.66 4.16
N TYR A 73 -8.88 -2.98 4.06
CA TYR A 73 -7.79 -3.85 4.49
C TYR A 73 -7.13 -4.46 3.26
N LEU A 74 -5.82 -4.28 3.13
CA LEU A 74 -5.09 -4.55 1.89
C LEU A 74 -3.79 -5.31 2.19
N GLY A 75 -3.52 -6.39 1.45
CA GLY A 75 -2.18 -6.99 1.39
C GLY A 75 -1.36 -6.36 0.24
N ASP A 76 -0.17 -5.86 0.54
CA ASP A 76 0.76 -5.27 -0.41
C ASP A 76 2.11 -6.00 -0.40
N TYR A 77 2.56 -6.44 -1.57
CA TYR A 77 3.83 -7.15 -1.73
C TYR A 77 4.96 -6.15 -2.00
N GLY A 78 5.93 -6.06 -1.10
CA GLY A 78 7.19 -5.35 -1.31
C GLY A 78 8.19 -6.07 -2.23
N PRO A 79 9.38 -5.47 -2.43
CA PRO A 79 10.39 -6.00 -3.33
C PRO A 79 11.02 -7.30 -2.85
N ASP A 80 11.70 -8.00 -3.74
CA ASP A 80 12.38 -9.29 -3.53
C ASP A 80 13.88 -9.13 -3.20
N ALA A 81 14.25 -8.03 -2.54
CA ALA A 81 15.64 -7.76 -2.18
C ALA A 81 16.10 -8.69 -1.05
N GLY A 82 17.11 -9.54 -1.30
CA GLY A 82 17.56 -10.52 -0.30
C GLY A 82 18.28 -9.92 0.92
N VAL A 83 18.89 -8.74 0.77
CA VAL A 83 19.62 -8.04 1.85
C VAL A 83 19.43 -6.54 1.73
N THR A 84 19.55 -5.83 2.85
CA THR A 84 19.58 -4.37 2.87
C THR A 84 20.87 -3.86 2.25
N ASP A 85 20.71 -2.83 1.41
CA ASP A 85 21.81 -1.99 0.93
C ASP A 85 21.58 -0.59 1.50
N GLY A 86 22.50 -0.16 2.38
CA GLY A 86 22.41 1.11 3.09
C GLY A 86 22.23 2.33 2.16
N THR A 87 22.72 2.24 0.92
CA THR A 87 22.63 3.30 -0.09
C THR A 87 21.43 3.15 -1.02
N ARG A 88 20.75 2.00 -1.06
CA ARG A 88 19.64 1.74 -2.00
C ARG A 88 18.31 1.58 -1.29
N GLY A 89 18.22 0.74 -0.27
CA GLY A 89 16.98 0.43 0.40
C GLY A 89 17.05 -0.85 1.24
N PRO A 90 15.99 -1.14 2.00
CA PRO A 90 15.93 -2.31 2.85
C PRO A 90 15.83 -3.61 2.03
N SER A 91 16.12 -4.73 2.70
CA SER A 91 15.68 -6.06 2.28
C SER A 91 14.15 -6.10 2.10
N GLY A 92 13.70 -7.06 1.31
CA GLY A 92 12.31 -7.26 0.97
C GLY A 92 11.45 -7.43 2.22
N GLN A 93 10.37 -6.67 2.29
CA GLN A 93 9.36 -6.79 3.33
C GLN A 93 8.00 -6.57 2.70
N VAL A 94 6.96 -7.17 3.28
CA VAL A 94 5.59 -7.09 2.78
C VAL A 94 4.68 -6.51 3.86
N GLU A 95 3.51 -6.03 3.46
CA GLU A 95 2.67 -5.22 4.33
C GLU A 95 1.20 -5.68 4.31
N PHE A 96 0.58 -5.73 5.48
CA PHE A 96 -0.86 -5.48 5.61
C PHE A 96 -1.06 -4.00 5.90
N ASN A 97 -1.95 -3.39 5.12
CA ASN A 97 -2.31 -1.99 5.21
C ASN A 97 -3.78 -1.85 5.65
N ARG A 98 -4.01 -0.98 6.64
CA ARG A 98 -5.34 -0.61 7.13
C ARG A 98 -5.63 0.84 6.78
N ILE A 99 -6.41 1.04 5.74
CA ILE A 99 -6.67 2.34 5.13
C ILE A 99 -7.95 2.92 5.72
N THR A 100 -7.79 3.70 6.78
CA THR A 100 -8.90 4.36 7.50
C THR A 100 -9.27 5.73 6.92
N ALA A 101 -8.40 6.31 6.09
CA ALA A 101 -8.59 7.60 5.43
C ALA A 101 -7.69 7.70 4.18
N PRO A 102 -8.01 8.60 3.22
CA PRO A 102 -7.17 8.84 2.06
C PRO A 102 -5.71 9.13 2.43
N GLY A 103 -4.75 8.69 1.61
CA GLY A 103 -3.34 8.95 1.90
C GLY A 103 -2.33 8.32 0.95
N ASN A 104 -1.07 8.71 1.14
CA ASN A 104 0.09 8.11 0.51
C ASN A 104 0.70 7.05 1.45
N TYR A 105 0.92 5.84 0.95
CA TYR A 105 1.44 4.69 1.69
C TYR A 105 2.91 4.40 1.35
N GLY A 106 3.58 5.36 0.71
CA GLY A 106 5.04 5.48 0.73
C GLY A 106 5.76 4.97 -0.52
N TRP A 107 5.37 3.82 -1.07
CA TRP A 107 6.12 3.20 -2.17
C TRP A 107 6.16 4.09 -3.43
N PRO A 108 7.32 4.27 -4.10
CA PRO A 108 8.61 3.60 -3.90
C PRO A 108 9.63 4.35 -3.02
N PHE A 109 9.21 5.36 -2.28
CA PHE A 109 10.11 6.24 -1.52
C PHE A 109 10.31 5.73 -0.10
N CYS A 110 9.20 5.34 0.54
CA CYS A 110 9.12 4.89 1.93
C CYS A 110 8.37 3.55 2.01
N THR A 111 8.61 2.79 3.06
CA THR A 111 7.97 1.50 3.33
C THR A 111 8.01 1.20 4.82
N GLY A 112 7.23 0.22 5.27
CA GLY A 112 7.28 -0.29 6.62
C GLY A 112 6.82 0.78 7.60
N THR A 113 7.67 1.14 8.55
CA THR A 113 7.39 2.16 9.57
C THR A 113 7.91 3.55 9.21
N ASN A 114 8.42 3.76 7.99
CA ASN A 114 9.01 5.02 7.50
C ASN A 114 10.26 5.46 8.29
N THR A 115 11.02 4.53 8.87
CA THR A 115 12.29 4.85 9.51
C THR A 115 13.39 5.08 8.46
N ALA A 116 14.49 5.71 8.86
CA ALA A 116 15.64 5.93 7.98
C ALA A 116 16.25 4.62 7.44
N THR A 117 16.17 3.52 8.20
CA THR A 117 16.67 2.20 7.79
C THR A 117 15.80 1.56 6.72
N GLU A 118 14.50 1.81 6.75
CA GLU A 118 13.51 1.26 5.80
C GLU A 118 13.31 2.13 4.57
N THR A 119 13.68 3.41 4.66
CA THR A 119 13.48 4.36 3.57
C THR A 119 14.43 4.05 2.41
N TYR A 120 13.96 4.21 1.17
CA TYR A 120 14.81 4.03 -0.01
C TYR A 120 15.77 5.22 -0.19
N GLY A 121 16.94 4.93 -0.72
CA GLY A 121 17.86 5.97 -1.19
C GLY A 121 17.37 6.53 -2.51
N GLU A 122 17.47 7.84 -2.68
CA GLU A 122 17.29 8.46 -3.99
C GLU A 122 18.41 7.97 -4.92
N TYR A 123 18.06 7.48 -6.11
CA TYR A 123 19.05 6.96 -7.04
C TYR A 123 19.00 7.69 -8.36
N ALA A 124 20.13 8.26 -8.75
CA ALA A 124 20.29 8.83 -10.07
C ALA A 124 20.36 7.70 -11.10
N PHE A 125 19.28 7.48 -11.84
CA PHE A 125 19.32 6.52 -12.95
C PHE A 125 20.18 7.05 -14.12
N PRO A 126 20.85 6.17 -14.88
CA PRO A 126 20.75 4.70 -14.83
C PRO A 126 21.74 4.00 -13.89
N SER A 127 22.82 4.66 -13.48
CA SER A 127 24.02 4.04 -12.88
C SER A 127 24.36 4.54 -11.48
N GLY A 128 23.58 5.45 -10.92
CA GLY A 128 23.85 6.14 -9.68
C GLY A 128 24.51 7.50 -9.92
N PRO A 129 25.04 8.12 -8.85
CA PRO A 129 25.13 7.58 -7.48
C PRO A 129 23.77 7.51 -6.79
N SER A 130 23.72 6.81 -5.65
CA SER A 130 22.66 7.03 -4.67
C SER A 130 22.94 8.33 -3.91
N ALA A 131 21.91 9.15 -3.72
CA ALA A 131 21.90 10.29 -2.83
C ALA A 131 21.30 9.89 -1.46
N GLY A 132 20.87 10.88 -0.68
CA GLY A 132 20.26 10.67 0.64
C GLY A 132 18.97 9.84 0.59
N LYS A 133 18.52 9.43 1.78
CA LYS A 133 17.20 8.80 1.96
C LYS A 133 16.09 9.81 1.64
N TYR A 134 14.99 9.35 1.08
CA TYR A 134 13.82 10.21 0.84
C TYR A 134 13.25 10.78 2.14
N ASN A 135 12.67 11.98 2.07
CA ASN A 135 11.91 12.55 3.18
C ASN A 135 10.48 12.00 3.19
N CYS A 136 10.16 11.07 4.09
CA CYS A 136 8.82 10.49 4.17
C CYS A 136 7.72 11.48 4.56
N ALA A 137 8.04 12.64 5.14
CA ALA A 137 7.05 13.69 5.43
C ALA A 137 6.62 14.47 4.17
N ALA A 138 7.47 14.51 3.14
CA ALA A 138 7.18 15.16 1.87
C ALA A 138 8.06 14.56 0.76
N PRO A 139 7.76 13.33 0.29
CA PRO A 139 8.63 12.66 -0.68
C PRO A 139 8.72 13.45 -1.98
N ALA A 140 9.93 13.64 -2.48
CA ALA A 140 10.17 14.26 -3.77
C ALA A 140 10.10 13.19 -4.88
N ASN A 141 9.20 13.38 -5.84
CA ASN A 141 9.14 12.58 -7.06
C ASN A 141 9.81 13.35 -8.19
N ASN A 142 11.12 13.19 -8.30
CA ASN A 142 11.97 13.86 -9.28
C ASN A 142 12.30 12.97 -10.50
N SER A 143 11.60 11.84 -10.67
CA SER A 143 11.72 11.07 -11.91
C SER A 143 11.43 11.97 -13.11
N PHE A 144 12.27 11.90 -14.13
CA PHE A 144 12.06 12.56 -15.42
C PHE A 144 10.79 12.06 -16.14
N ARG A 145 10.19 10.96 -15.66
CA ARG A 145 8.91 10.41 -16.14
C ARG A 145 7.73 10.79 -15.26
N ASN A 146 7.93 11.61 -14.24
CA ASN A 146 6.86 12.09 -13.38
C ASN A 146 5.99 13.11 -14.14
N THR A 147 4.71 12.82 -14.24
CA THR A 147 3.69 13.72 -14.80
C THR A 147 2.74 14.27 -13.74
N GLY A 148 3.00 13.93 -12.47
CA GLY A 148 2.24 14.32 -11.30
C GLY A 148 2.88 15.45 -10.51
N LEU A 149 2.56 15.51 -9.22
CA LEU A 149 3.17 16.44 -8.28
C LEU A 149 4.65 16.08 -8.06
N ALA A 150 5.49 17.11 -7.95
CA ALA A 150 6.91 16.95 -7.63
C ALA A 150 7.15 16.65 -6.15
N THR A 151 6.26 17.15 -5.28
CA THR A 151 6.26 16.88 -3.84
C THR A 151 4.96 16.18 -3.47
N LEU A 152 5.07 15.01 -2.83
CA LEU A 152 3.93 14.16 -2.50
C LEU A 152 3.41 14.43 -1.08
N PRO A 153 2.15 14.07 -0.79
CA PRO A 153 1.66 13.99 0.58
C PRO A 153 2.55 13.08 1.44
N ALA A 154 2.62 13.37 2.74
CA ALA A 154 3.36 12.56 3.71
C ALA A 154 3.00 11.07 3.58
N ALA A 155 4.02 10.22 3.58
CA ALA A 155 3.87 8.79 3.62
C ALA A 155 3.32 8.37 4.99
N LYS A 156 2.30 7.52 4.98
CA LYS A 156 1.77 6.83 6.15
C LYS A 156 2.54 5.54 6.37
N SER A 157 2.78 5.19 7.63
CA SER A 157 3.37 3.90 7.99
C SER A 157 2.37 2.77 7.70
N SER A 158 2.90 1.60 7.36
CA SER A 158 2.13 0.36 7.25
C SER A 158 1.48 -0.02 8.58
N TRP A 159 0.41 -0.81 8.52
CA TRP A 159 -0.25 -1.29 9.74
C TRP A 159 0.50 -2.48 10.35
N ILE A 160 0.85 -3.46 9.52
CA ILE A 160 1.69 -4.59 9.90
C ILE A 160 2.68 -4.81 8.76
N LYS A 161 3.97 -4.67 9.05
CA LYS A 161 5.06 -5.11 8.16
C LYS A 161 5.59 -6.46 8.63
N TYR A 162 6.06 -7.28 7.71
CA TYR A 162 6.79 -8.50 8.03
C TYR A 162 7.71 -8.92 6.90
N GLY A 163 8.74 -9.68 7.23
CA GLY A 163 9.81 -10.02 6.30
C GLY A 163 11.02 -9.10 6.45
N GLY A 164 12.07 -9.41 5.69
CA GLY A 164 13.30 -8.62 5.68
C GLY A 164 13.98 -8.47 7.04
N ASP A 165 14.68 -7.35 7.22
CA ASP A 165 15.54 -7.07 8.38
C ASP A 165 14.75 -6.93 9.70
N SER A 166 13.49 -6.50 9.61
CA SER A 166 12.62 -6.36 10.79
C SER A 166 12.08 -7.71 11.27
N GLY A 167 12.30 -8.78 10.50
CA GLY A 167 11.75 -10.09 10.77
C GLY A 167 10.23 -10.13 10.64
N THR A 168 9.63 -11.14 11.23
CA THR A 168 8.18 -11.36 11.19
C THR A 168 7.62 -11.38 12.61
N PRO A 169 6.43 -10.81 12.88
CA PRO A 169 5.72 -11.08 14.13
C PRO A 169 5.73 -12.58 14.49
N PRO A 170 6.03 -12.95 15.75
CA PRO A 170 6.13 -14.36 16.16
C PRO A 170 4.88 -15.17 15.81
N GLU A 171 3.71 -14.54 15.89
CA GLU A 171 2.42 -15.15 15.60
C GLU A 171 2.31 -15.60 14.15
N PHE A 172 3.00 -14.97 13.22
CA PHE A 172 2.97 -15.33 11.79
C PHE A 172 3.89 -16.51 11.46
N GLY A 173 4.72 -16.94 12.42
CA GLY A 173 5.75 -17.97 12.23
C GLY A 173 6.82 -17.56 11.21
N GLY A 174 7.44 -18.54 10.56
CA GLY A 174 8.36 -18.34 9.44
C GLY A 174 7.74 -18.65 8.09
N GLY A 175 8.44 -18.33 7.01
CA GLY A 175 8.08 -18.71 5.64
C GLY A 175 7.82 -17.52 4.71
N SER A 176 7.05 -17.77 3.66
CA SER A 176 6.81 -16.86 2.53
C SER A 176 6.32 -15.46 2.94
N GLU A 177 6.52 -14.48 2.07
CA GLU A 177 6.09 -13.10 2.22
C GLU A 177 4.93 -12.81 1.23
N SER A 178 3.74 -13.32 1.57
CA SER A 178 2.58 -13.40 0.68
C SER A 178 1.25 -12.94 1.32
N PRO A 179 1.09 -11.63 1.63
CA PRO A 179 -0.12 -11.13 2.28
C PRO A 179 -1.30 -11.06 1.31
N MET A 180 -2.45 -11.61 1.73
CA MET A 180 -3.65 -11.71 0.89
C MET A 180 -4.78 -10.78 1.32
N GLY A 181 -4.56 -9.89 2.29
CA GLY A 181 -5.63 -9.15 2.96
C GLY A 181 -6.55 -10.09 3.75
N GLY A 182 -7.86 -9.80 3.77
CA GLY A 182 -8.86 -10.65 4.43
C GLY A 182 -10.11 -9.88 4.84
N PRO A 183 -11.19 -10.53 5.30
CA PRO A 183 -12.40 -9.85 5.75
C PRO A 183 -12.31 -9.39 7.20
N VAL A 184 -13.14 -8.42 7.58
CA VAL A 184 -13.51 -8.21 8.98
C VAL A 184 -14.76 -9.03 9.26
N TYR A 185 -14.72 -9.87 10.29
CA TYR A 185 -15.88 -10.62 10.71
C TYR A 185 -16.91 -9.68 11.34
N ARG A 186 -18.17 -9.77 10.87
CA ARG A 186 -19.30 -9.00 11.40
C ARG A 186 -20.37 -9.96 11.89
N TYR A 187 -20.54 -10.03 13.21
CA TYR A 187 -21.48 -10.93 13.84
C TYR A 187 -22.92 -10.54 13.50
N ASN A 188 -23.75 -11.53 13.22
CA ASN A 188 -25.18 -11.36 13.02
C ASN A 188 -25.93 -12.36 13.90
N ALA A 189 -26.65 -11.85 14.90
CA ALA A 189 -27.47 -12.68 15.80
C ALA A 189 -28.55 -13.44 15.03
N ALA A 190 -29.17 -12.81 14.03
CA ALA A 190 -30.24 -13.37 13.22
C ALA A 190 -29.76 -14.39 12.17
N LEU A 191 -28.45 -14.48 11.91
CA LEU A 191 -27.91 -15.47 10.98
C LEU A 191 -28.04 -16.87 11.58
N ASN A 192 -28.92 -17.69 11.04
CA ASN A 192 -29.05 -19.09 11.43
C ASN A 192 -28.02 -19.95 10.68
N SER A 193 -26.83 -20.12 11.26
CA SER A 193 -25.75 -20.92 10.70
C SER A 193 -24.97 -21.62 11.82
N SER A 194 -24.78 -22.92 11.71
CA SER A 194 -24.01 -23.74 12.65
C SER A 194 -22.49 -23.52 12.57
N VAL A 195 -22.02 -22.81 11.53
CA VAL A 195 -20.60 -22.52 11.29
C VAL A 195 -20.27 -21.03 11.44
N LYS A 196 -21.20 -20.20 11.94
CA LYS A 196 -20.89 -18.79 12.24
C LYS A 196 -19.96 -18.70 13.45
N PHE A 197 -18.97 -17.82 13.36
CA PHE A 197 -18.08 -17.52 14.47
C PHE A 197 -18.84 -16.88 15.66
N PRO A 198 -18.31 -16.99 16.90
CA PRO A 198 -18.93 -16.37 18.06
C PRO A 198 -18.90 -14.84 18.00
N GLN A 199 -19.81 -14.19 18.72
CA GLN A 199 -19.88 -12.73 18.83
C GLN A 199 -18.58 -12.09 19.33
N SER A 200 -17.77 -12.80 20.10
CA SER A 200 -16.47 -12.33 20.59
C SER A 200 -15.46 -12.02 19.47
N LEU A 201 -15.69 -12.54 18.25
CA LEU A 201 -14.87 -12.24 17.07
C LEU A 201 -15.44 -11.09 16.23
N ASP A 202 -16.57 -10.48 16.62
CA ASP A 202 -17.11 -9.33 15.90
C ASP A 202 -16.09 -8.18 15.80
N GLY A 203 -15.96 -7.61 14.60
CA GLY A 203 -15.00 -6.55 14.29
C GLY A 203 -13.55 -7.01 14.17
N ARG A 204 -13.24 -8.31 14.30
CA ARG A 204 -11.88 -8.83 14.10
C ARG A 204 -11.58 -8.99 12.61
N PHE A 205 -10.40 -8.52 12.20
CA PHE A 205 -9.85 -8.77 10.87
C PHE A 205 -9.23 -10.17 10.84
N PHE A 206 -9.59 -10.97 9.86
CA PHE A 206 -8.98 -12.27 9.61
C PHE A 206 -7.95 -12.13 8.50
N ALA A 207 -6.69 -11.96 8.89
CA ALA A 207 -5.57 -11.84 7.97
C ALA A 207 -5.31 -13.19 7.30
N ALA A 208 -5.13 -13.19 5.98
CA ALA A 208 -4.80 -14.38 5.22
C ALA A 208 -3.39 -14.27 4.63
N GLU A 209 -2.64 -15.35 4.72
CA GLU A 209 -1.28 -15.48 4.21
C GLU A 209 -1.20 -16.74 3.33
N TYR A 210 -0.88 -16.53 2.05
CA TYR A 210 -0.97 -17.61 1.07
C TYR A 210 0.16 -18.63 1.19
N GLY A 211 1.42 -18.18 1.23
CA GLY A 211 2.57 -19.08 1.19
C GLY A 211 2.83 -19.80 2.51
N ARG A 212 2.44 -19.19 3.63
CA ARG A 212 2.46 -19.75 4.99
C ARG A 212 1.17 -20.48 5.34
N LYS A 213 0.16 -20.43 4.46
CA LYS A 213 -1.08 -21.23 4.52
C LYS A 213 -1.88 -21.05 5.82
N TRP A 214 -2.03 -19.80 6.27
CA TRP A 214 -2.82 -19.52 7.47
C TRP A 214 -3.86 -18.42 7.27
N ILE A 215 -4.89 -18.48 8.11
CA ILE A 215 -5.79 -17.39 8.41
C ILE A 215 -5.69 -17.15 9.92
N LYS A 216 -5.48 -15.91 10.35
CA LYS A 216 -5.30 -15.51 11.75
C LYS A 216 -6.15 -14.30 12.09
#